data_AF-A0A950F7A0-F1
#
_entry.id   AF-A0A950F7A0-F1
#
_cell.length_a   1.000
_cell.length_b   1.000
_cell.length_c   1.000
_cell.angle_alpha   90.00
_cell.angle_beta   90.00
_cell.angle_gamma   90.00
#
_symmetry.space_group_name_H-M   'P 1'
#
loop_
_entity.id
_entity.type
_entity.pdbx_description
1 polymer ?
#
loop_
_entity_poly.entity_id
_entity_poly.type
_entity_poly.pdbx_seq_one_letter_code
_entity_poly.pdbx_strand_id
1 'polypeptide(L)'
;MNINLTLIVQMIVFIVLIWFTMKFVWPMILGPMNERETRIAKGLAAAEQGEKDLADARGKADAIVREARERANQIIDHAQHRANELVEQARGTASSEGARIVAAAQQQIELDTSRARESLRREVAGIAVGAAAKLLEREIDPRAHADLLDKLAAQV
;
A
#
# COMPACT_ATOMS: atom_id res chain seq x y z
N MET A 1 69.89 9.13 86.42
CA MET A 1 69.65 10.49 85.90
C MET A 1 68.24 10.87 86.30
N ASN A 2 68.08 11.86 87.18
CA ASN A 2 66.77 12.21 87.73
C ASN A 2 65.83 12.67 86.61
N ILE A 3 64.57 12.23 86.68
CA ILE A 3 63.48 12.84 85.91
C ILE A 3 63.39 14.29 86.37
N ASN A 4 64.00 15.18 85.58
CA ASN A 4 63.92 16.62 85.80
C ASN A 4 62.60 17.12 85.23
N LEU A 5 62.03 18.14 85.86
CA LEU A 5 60.79 18.83 85.43
C LEU A 5 60.83 19.22 83.95
N THR A 6 62.01 19.52 83.41
CA THR A 6 62.25 19.83 82.00
C THR A 6 61.88 18.68 81.05
N LEU A 7 62.10 17.42 81.44
CA LEU A 7 61.75 16.25 80.63
C LEU A 7 60.23 16.06 80.56
N ILE A 8 59.53 16.26 81.67
CA ILE A 8 58.05 16.18 81.71
C ILE A 8 57.44 17.31 80.86
N VAL A 9 57.94 18.54 80.99
CA VAL A 9 57.49 19.69 80.19
C VAL A 9 57.77 19.46 78.70
N GLN A 10 58.95 18.95 78.34
CA GLN A 10 59.28 18.62 76.94
C GLN A 10 58.36 17.55 76.37
N MET A 11 57.99 16.53 77.15
CA MET A 11 57.08 15.47 76.72
C MET A 11 55.66 16.01 76.49
N ILE A 12 55.17 16.91 77.35
CA ILE A 12 53.87 17.57 77.18
C ILE A 12 53.88 18.44 75.91
N VAL A 13 54.92 19.23 75.69
CA VAL A 13 55.05 20.05 74.48
C VAL A 13 55.09 19.17 73.21
N PHE A 14 55.78 18.04 73.26
CA PHE A 14 55.84 17.10 72.13
C PHE A 14 54.48 16.46 71.84
N ILE A 15 53.72 16.08 72.87
CA ILE A 15 52.35 15.55 72.72
C ILE A 15 51.41 16.60 72.14
N VAL A 16 51.48 17.85 72.61
CA VAL A 16 50.68 18.96 72.08
C VAL A 16 51.02 19.24 70.62
N LEU A 17 52.31 19.15 70.25
CA LEU A 17 52.76 19.33 68.86
C LEU A 17 52.29 18.19 67.95
N ILE A 18 52.32 16.93 68.40
CA ILE A 18 51.76 15.80 67.65
C ILE A 18 50.25 15.99 67.46
N TRP A 19 49.53 16.38 68.50
CA TRP A 19 48.09 16.60 68.41
C TRP A 19 47.75 17.74 67.44
N PHE A 20 48.49 18.85 67.49
CA PHE A 20 48.31 19.97 66.58
C PHE A 20 48.63 19.60 65.12
N THR A 21 49.72 18.87 64.89
CA THR A 21 50.11 18.43 63.54
C THR A 21 49.12 17.43 62.95
N MET A 22 48.61 16.48 63.75
CA MET A 22 47.57 15.55 63.31
C MET A 22 46.24 16.24 63.02
N LYS A 23 45.85 17.24 63.83
CA LYS A 23 44.55 17.91 63.69
C LYS A 23 44.52 19.02 62.64
N PHE A 24 45.64 19.71 62.40
CA PHE A 24 45.67 20.87 61.49
C PHE A 24 46.54 20.66 60.24
N VAL A 25 47.74 20.09 60.39
CA VAL A 25 48.70 19.97 59.28
C VAL A 25 48.33 18.80 58.35
N TRP A 26 48.02 17.63 58.91
CA TRP A 26 47.59 16.45 58.15
C TRP A 26 46.37 16.72 57.24
N PRO A 27 45.25 17.28 57.75
CA PRO A 27 44.09 17.54 56.89
C PRO A 27 44.33 18.66 55.87
N MET A 28 45.16 19.66 56.18
CA MET A 28 45.50 20.73 55.23
C MET A 28 46.27 20.19 54.01
N ILE A 29 47.09 19.14 54.18
CA ILE A 29 47.88 18.54 53.10
C ILE A 29 47.08 17.45 52.36
N LEU A 30 46.42 16.54 53.09
CA LEU A 30 45.72 15.40 52.49
C LEU A 30 44.37 15.76 51.85
N GLY A 31 43.69 16.79 52.35
CA GLY A 31 42.40 17.23 51.79
C GLY A 31 42.48 17.55 50.30
N PRO A 32 43.36 18.48 49.87
CA PRO A 32 43.54 18.82 48.46
C PRO A 32 44.02 17.65 47.59
N MET A 33 44.81 16.72 48.14
CA MET A 33 45.25 15.51 47.41
C MET A 33 44.09 14.55 47.16
N ASN A 34 43.30 14.24 48.19
CA ASN A 34 42.16 13.34 48.08
C ASN A 34 41.06 13.92 47.17
N GLU A 35 40.86 15.25 47.20
CA GLU A 35 39.91 15.92 46.30
C GLU A 35 40.35 15.81 44.84
N ARG A 36 41.66 15.94 44.54
CA ARG A 36 42.20 15.72 43.20
C ARG A 36 42.05 14.29 42.75
N GLU A 37 42.40 13.33 43.60
CA GLU A 37 42.26 11.90 43.31
C GLU A 37 40.80 11.55 43.02
N THR A 38 39.88 11.99 43.87
CA THR A 38 38.44 11.79 43.69
C THR A 38 37.94 12.44 42.40
N ARG A 39 38.41 13.64 42.06
CA ARG A 39 38.02 14.33 40.82
C ARG A 39 38.52 13.62 39.58
N ILE A 40 39.75 13.11 39.59
CA ILE A 40 40.32 12.33 38.49
C ILE A 40 39.59 11.00 38.35
N ALA A 41 39.35 10.29 39.45
CA ALA A 41 38.62 9.02 39.44
C ALA A 41 37.19 9.20 38.90
N LYS A 42 36.47 10.22 39.37
CA LYS A 42 35.13 10.54 38.86
C LYS A 42 35.15 10.97 37.39
N GLY A 43 36.14 11.76 36.98
CA GLY A 43 36.30 12.18 35.58
C GLY A 43 36.56 11.00 34.65
N LEU A 44 37.45 10.08 35.06
CA LEU A 44 37.77 8.89 34.29
C LEU A 44 36.58 7.93 34.20
N ALA A 45 35.89 7.70 35.32
CA ALA A 45 34.67 6.87 35.34
C ALA A 45 33.55 7.47 34.47
N ALA A 46 33.37 8.80 34.51
CA ALA A 46 32.39 9.48 33.66
C ALA A 46 32.75 9.41 32.18
N ALA A 47 34.04 9.52 31.83
CA ALA A 47 34.52 9.37 30.46
C ALA A 47 34.29 7.94 29.94
N GLU A 48 34.65 6.92 30.73
CA GLU A 48 34.41 5.51 30.35
C GLU A 48 32.92 5.21 30.19
N GLN A 49 32.09 5.72 31.10
CA GLN A 49 30.63 5.58 30.98
C GLN A 49 30.10 6.29 29.75
N GLY A 50 30.58 7.51 29.46
CA GLY A 50 30.19 8.27 28.27
C GLY A 50 30.56 7.56 26.97
N GLU A 51 31.74 6.95 26.89
CA GLU A 51 32.14 6.15 25.72
C GLU A 51 31.27 4.89 25.56
N LYS A 52 30.93 4.20 26.65
CA LYS A 52 30.00 3.05 26.61
C LYS A 52 28.62 3.46 26.16
N ASP A 53 28.06 4.52 26.75
CA ASP A 53 26.73 5.04 26.39
C ASP A 53 26.69 5.50 24.92
N LEU A 54 27.78 6.12 24.44
CA LEU A 54 27.91 6.52 23.04
C LEU A 54 27.96 5.31 22.10
N ALA A 55 28.73 4.27 22.45
CA ALA A 55 28.80 3.04 21.68
C ALA A 55 27.44 2.34 21.62
N ASP A 56 26.75 2.24 22.75
CA ASP A 56 25.41 1.65 22.84
C ASP A 56 24.37 2.47 22.07
N ALA A 57 24.41 3.80 22.18
CA ALA A 57 23.52 4.69 21.44
C ALA A 57 23.73 4.57 19.93
N ARG A 58 24.99 4.51 19.48
CA ARG A 58 25.33 4.27 18.06
C ARG A 58 24.82 2.92 17.59
N GLY A 59 25.05 1.85 18.36
CA GLY A 59 24.55 0.51 18.03
C GLY A 59 23.01 0.47 17.91
N LYS A 60 22.30 1.13 18.84
CA LYS A 60 20.83 1.25 18.77
C LYS A 60 20.38 2.07 17.57
N ALA A 61 21.06 3.18 17.25
CA ALA A 61 20.74 4.01 16.09
C ALA A 61 20.91 3.22 14.79
N ASP A 62 22.01 2.49 14.63
CA ASP A 62 22.27 1.65 13.46
C ASP A 62 21.24 0.51 13.34
N ALA A 63 20.83 -0.08 14.45
CA ALA A 63 19.77 -1.09 14.48
C ALA A 63 18.42 -0.50 14.02
N ILE A 64 18.04 0.68 14.54
CA ILE A 64 16.81 1.37 14.14
C ILE A 64 16.82 1.72 12.66
N VAL A 65 17.94 2.22 12.13
CA VAL A 65 18.08 2.54 10.70
C VAL A 65 17.95 1.29 9.84
N ARG A 66 18.54 0.17 10.27
CA ARG A 66 18.43 -1.12 9.57
C ARG A 66 16.99 -1.63 9.57
N GLU A 67 16.35 -1.66 10.72
CA GLU A 67 14.95 -2.07 10.86
C GLU A 67 14.01 -1.17 10.04
N ALA A 68 14.24 0.15 10.03
CA ALA A 68 13.48 1.08 9.21
C ALA A 68 13.63 0.79 7.71
N ARG A 69 14.85 0.46 7.24
CA ARG A 69 15.10 0.06 5.84
C ARG A 69 14.42 -1.26 5.49
N GLU A 70 14.48 -2.24 6.38
CA GLU A 70 13.80 -3.53 6.18
C GLU A 70 12.28 -3.34 6.09
N ARG A 71 11.69 -2.56 7.00
CA ARG A 71 10.26 -2.21 6.95
C ARG A 71 9.90 -1.44 5.68
N ALA A 72 10.73 -0.49 5.25
CA ALA A 72 10.50 0.24 4.01
C ALA A 72 10.48 -0.69 2.79
N ASN A 73 11.43 -1.62 2.71
CA ASN A 73 11.46 -2.62 1.64
C ASN A 73 10.22 -3.53 1.68
N GLN A 74 9.82 -4.00 2.87
CA GLN A 74 8.59 -4.79 3.04
C GLN A 74 7.33 -4.04 2.59
N ILE A 75 7.24 -2.73 2.88
CA ILE A 75 6.13 -1.89 2.43
C ILE A 75 6.12 -1.79 0.90
N ILE A 76 7.28 -1.59 0.28
CA ILE A 76 7.42 -1.52 -1.18
C ILE A 76 7.01 -2.85 -1.83
N ASP A 77 7.51 -3.98 -1.32
CA ASP A 77 7.18 -5.30 -1.83
C ASP A 77 5.68 -5.59 -1.71
N HIS A 78 5.08 -5.29 -0.56
CA HIS A 78 3.64 -5.45 -0.34
C HIS A 78 2.82 -4.52 -1.24
N ALA A 79 3.26 -3.28 -1.46
CA ALA A 79 2.62 -2.36 -2.39
C ALA A 79 2.68 -2.87 -3.83
N GLN A 80 3.83 -3.42 -4.26
CA GLN A 80 3.98 -4.00 -5.59
C GLN A 80 3.11 -5.25 -5.78
N HIS A 81 3.04 -6.12 -4.78
CA HIS A 81 2.15 -7.28 -4.79
C HIS A 81 0.69 -6.87 -4.93
N ARG A 82 0.23 -5.92 -4.10
CA ARG A 82 -1.14 -5.39 -4.19
C ARG A 82 -1.43 -4.71 -5.53
N ALA A 83 -0.47 -3.98 -6.09
CA ALA A 83 -0.62 -3.36 -7.39
C ALA A 83 -0.82 -4.42 -8.48
N ASN A 84 -0.01 -5.49 -8.46
CA ASN A 84 -0.14 -6.59 -9.40
C ASN A 84 -1.49 -7.32 -9.24
N GLU A 85 -1.92 -7.60 -8.00
CA GLU A 85 -3.23 -8.19 -7.73
C GLU A 85 -4.37 -7.33 -8.27
N LEU A 86 -4.31 -6.01 -8.06
CA LEU A 86 -5.30 -5.06 -8.55
C LEU A 86 -5.34 -5.02 -10.09
N VAL A 87 -4.17 -5.08 -10.75
CA VAL A 87 -4.09 -5.16 -12.21
C VAL A 87 -4.72 -6.44 -12.72
N GLU A 88 -4.44 -7.59 -12.09
CA GLU A 88 -5.03 -8.87 -12.49
C GLU A 88 -6.55 -8.91 -12.25
N GLN A 89 -7.03 -8.39 -11.11
CA GLN A 89 -8.46 -8.24 -10.85
C GLN A 89 -9.14 -7.31 -11.87
N ALA A 90 -8.51 -6.19 -12.20
CA ALA A 90 -9.02 -5.26 -13.22
C ALA A 90 -9.05 -5.92 -14.60
N ARG A 91 -8.01 -6.68 -14.99
CA ARG A 91 -7.99 -7.46 -16.24
C ARG A 91 -9.10 -8.51 -16.28
N GLY A 92 -9.28 -9.26 -15.20
CA GLY A 92 -10.35 -10.26 -15.08
C GLY A 92 -11.74 -9.62 -15.23
N THR A 93 -11.97 -8.50 -14.55
CA THR A 93 -13.23 -7.74 -14.64
C THR A 93 -13.46 -7.19 -16.04
N ALA A 94 -12.44 -6.59 -16.66
CA ALA A 94 -12.50 -6.06 -18.01
C ALA A 94 -12.77 -7.16 -19.05
N SER A 95 -12.16 -8.34 -18.90
CA SER A 95 -12.40 -9.49 -19.77
C SER A 95 -13.84 -10.02 -19.63
N SER A 96 -14.33 -10.15 -18.39
CA SER A 96 -15.72 -10.56 -18.12
C SER A 96 -16.73 -9.57 -18.70
N GLU A 97 -16.52 -8.27 -18.49
CA GLU A 97 -17.41 -7.25 -19.05
C GLU A 97 -17.32 -7.17 -20.57
N GLY A 98 -16.13 -7.31 -21.14
CA GLY A 98 -15.95 -7.43 -22.59
C GLY A 98 -16.73 -8.61 -23.17
N ALA A 99 -16.66 -9.78 -22.54
CA ALA A 99 -17.43 -10.95 -22.95
C ALA A 99 -18.95 -10.71 -22.83
N ARG A 100 -19.39 -10.03 -21.76
CA ARG A 100 -20.81 -9.67 -21.57
C ARG A 100 -21.31 -8.72 -22.67
N ILE A 101 -20.52 -7.70 -23.02
CA ILE A 101 -20.86 -6.75 -24.07
C ILE A 101 -20.95 -7.46 -25.43
N VAL A 102 -19.99 -8.33 -25.75
CA VAL A 102 -20.00 -9.10 -27.01
C VAL A 102 -21.21 -10.03 -27.07
N ALA A 103 -21.53 -10.74 -25.98
CA ALA A 103 -22.70 -11.59 -25.90
C ALA A 103 -24.01 -10.80 -26.09
N ALA A 104 -24.14 -9.64 -25.45
CA ALA A 104 -25.29 -8.76 -25.62
C ALA A 104 -25.40 -8.22 -27.05
N ALA A 105 -24.28 -7.85 -27.68
CA ALA A 105 -24.24 -7.41 -29.07
C ALA A 105 -24.67 -8.54 -30.02
N GLN A 106 -24.22 -9.78 -29.78
CA GLN A 106 -24.62 -10.94 -30.57
C GLN A 106 -26.13 -11.19 -30.49
N GLN A 107 -26.70 -11.12 -29.28
CA GLN A 107 -28.16 -11.24 -29.07
C GLN A 107 -28.92 -10.13 -29.79
N GLN A 108 -28.43 -8.89 -29.73
CA GLN A 108 -29.05 -7.76 -30.43
C GLN A 108 -29.02 -7.96 -31.95
N ILE A 109 -27.90 -8.45 -32.50
CA ILE A 109 -27.77 -8.77 -33.93
C ILE A 109 -28.75 -9.86 -34.35
N GLU A 110 -28.96 -10.90 -33.53
CA GLU A 110 -29.93 -11.97 -33.81
C GLU A 110 -31.37 -11.45 -33.83
N LEU A 111 -31.73 -10.57 -32.88
CA LEU A 111 -33.02 -9.90 -32.83
C LEU A 111 -33.23 -9.00 -34.05
N ASP A 112 -32.24 -8.20 -34.42
CA ASP A 112 -32.33 -7.29 -35.56
C ASP A 112 -32.37 -8.05 -36.89
N THR A 113 -31.62 -9.15 -37.01
CA THR A 113 -31.71 -10.05 -38.17
C THR A 113 -33.09 -10.67 -38.30
N SER A 114 -33.68 -11.09 -37.18
CA SER A 114 -35.04 -11.66 -37.16
C SER A 114 -36.08 -10.61 -37.55
N ARG A 115 -35.97 -9.38 -37.06
CA ARG A 115 -36.82 -8.24 -37.47
C ARG A 115 -36.65 -7.91 -38.95
N ALA A 116 -35.41 -7.87 -39.44
CA ALA A 116 -35.12 -7.62 -40.85
C ALA A 116 -35.74 -8.70 -41.75
N ARG A 117 -35.62 -9.98 -41.38
CA ARG A 117 -36.27 -11.10 -42.09
C ARG A 117 -37.79 -10.97 -42.12
N GLU A 118 -38.41 -10.61 -41.01
CA GLU A 118 -39.86 -10.39 -40.94
C GLU A 118 -40.30 -9.21 -41.80
N SER A 119 -39.55 -8.10 -41.81
CA SER A 119 -39.79 -6.97 -42.72
C SER A 119 -39.69 -7.39 -44.18
N LEU A 120 -38.63 -8.12 -44.54
CA LEU A 120 -38.41 -8.62 -45.89
C LEU A 120 -39.54 -9.56 -46.34
N ARG A 121 -40.03 -10.42 -45.43
CA ARG A 121 -41.16 -11.32 -45.71
C ARG A 121 -42.44 -10.55 -46.05
N ARG A 122 -42.70 -9.43 -45.35
CA ARG A 122 -43.85 -8.56 -45.65
C ARG A 122 -43.71 -7.85 -46.98
N GLU A 123 -42.52 -7.33 -47.29
CA GLU A 123 -42.24 -6.69 -48.59
C GLU A 123 -42.38 -7.69 -49.75
N VAL A 124 -41.81 -8.88 -49.61
CA VAL A 124 -41.92 -9.95 -50.62
C VAL A 124 -43.36 -10.42 -50.80
N ALA A 125 -44.14 -10.54 -49.72
CA ALA A 125 -45.57 -10.87 -49.82
C ALA A 125 -46.34 -9.78 -50.60
N GLY A 126 -46.04 -8.51 -50.36
CA GLY A 126 -46.62 -7.40 -51.13
C GLY A 126 -46.25 -7.46 -52.61
N ILE A 127 -44.98 -7.71 -52.94
CA ILE A 127 -44.51 -7.88 -54.32
C ILE A 127 -45.18 -9.09 -54.98
N ALA A 128 -45.31 -10.22 -54.27
CA ALA A 128 -45.94 -11.43 -54.79
C ALA A 128 -47.43 -11.22 -55.12
N VAL A 129 -48.18 -10.51 -54.25
CA VAL A 129 -49.58 -10.15 -54.53
C VAL A 129 -49.68 -9.20 -55.72
N GLY A 130 -48.79 -8.19 -55.81
CA GLY A 130 -48.74 -7.29 -56.96
C GLY A 130 -48.41 -8.01 -58.27
N ALA A 131 -47.49 -8.99 -58.23
CA ALA A 131 -47.15 -9.82 -59.38
C ALA A 131 -48.31 -10.75 -59.77
N ALA A 132 -48.99 -11.37 -58.80
CA ALA A 132 -50.17 -12.19 -59.05
C ALA A 132 -51.33 -11.38 -59.66
N ALA A 133 -51.58 -10.16 -59.17
CA ALA A 133 -52.56 -9.25 -59.75
C ALA A 133 -52.24 -8.90 -61.21
N LYS A 134 -50.97 -8.61 -61.51
CA LYS A 134 -50.51 -8.27 -62.86
C LYS A 134 -50.53 -9.48 -63.81
N LEU A 135 -50.29 -10.69 -63.30
CA LEU A 135 -50.42 -11.93 -64.07
C LEU A 135 -51.90 -12.21 -64.39
N LEU A 136 -52.79 -12.04 -63.42
CA LEU A 136 -54.24 -12.19 -63.60
C LEU A 136 -54.78 -11.16 -64.61
N GLU A 137 -54.35 -9.90 -64.52
CA GLU A 137 -54.68 -8.85 -65.51
C GLU A 137 -54.23 -9.22 -66.92
N ARG A 138 -53.11 -9.95 -67.07
CA ARG A 138 -52.61 -10.44 -68.37
C ARG A 138 -53.37 -11.68 -68.87
N GLU A 139 -53.84 -12.54 -67.97
CA GLU A 139 -54.63 -13.74 -68.30
C GLU A 139 -56.12 -13.45 -68.54
N ILE A 140 -56.64 -12.32 -68.04
CA ILE A 140 -57.98 -11.81 -68.38
C ILE A 140 -57.93 -11.34 -69.85
N ASP A 141 -58.22 -12.27 -70.77
CA ASP A 141 -58.42 -11.96 -72.18
C ASP A 141 -59.84 -11.36 -72.36
N PRO A 142 -59.96 -10.09 -72.80
CA PRO A 142 -61.26 -9.46 -73.08
C PRO A 142 -62.13 -10.28 -74.04
N ARG A 143 -61.51 -11.09 -74.91
CA ARG A 143 -62.22 -11.94 -75.87
C ARG A 143 -62.77 -13.23 -75.24
N ALA A 144 -62.07 -13.82 -74.27
CA ALA A 144 -62.53 -15.02 -73.57
C ALA A 144 -63.66 -14.73 -72.56
N HIS A 145 -63.68 -13.51 -71.99
CA HIS A 145 -64.72 -13.09 -71.05
C HIS A 145 -65.98 -12.56 -71.73
N ALA A 146 -65.89 -12.02 -72.95
CA ALA A 146 -67.08 -11.65 -73.74
C ALA A 146 -67.96 -12.87 -74.04
N ASP A 147 -67.36 -14.00 -74.46
CA ASP A 147 -68.09 -15.25 -74.75
C ASP A 147 -68.76 -15.86 -73.50
N LEU A 148 -68.19 -15.65 -72.30
CA LEU A 148 -68.77 -16.12 -71.05
C LEU A 148 -69.87 -15.18 -70.53
N LEU A 149 -69.72 -13.86 -70.73
CA LEU A 149 -70.74 -12.86 -70.39
C LEU A 149 -71.97 -12.98 -71.32
N ASP A 150 -71.76 -13.23 -72.61
CA ASP A 150 -72.84 -13.45 -73.57
C ASP A 150 -73.61 -14.76 -73.29
N LYS A 151 -72.91 -15.82 -72.85
CA LYS A 151 -73.56 -17.08 -72.43
C LYS A 151 -74.35 -16.95 -71.12
N LEU A 152 -73.92 -16.09 -70.19
CA LEU A 152 -74.66 -15.80 -68.95
C LEU A 152 -75.86 -14.88 -69.21
N ALA A 153 -75.72 -13.89 -70.10
CA ALA A 153 -76.82 -13.01 -70.50
C ALA A 153 -77.90 -13.75 -71.31
N ALA A 154 -77.55 -14.81 -72.03
CA ALA A 154 -78.50 -15.68 -72.73
C ALA A 154 -79.25 -16.68 -71.80
N GLN A 155 -78.88 -16.76 -70.52
CA GLN A 155 -79.51 -17.63 -69.50
C GLN A 155 -80.45 -16.87 -68.54
N VAL A 156 -80.65 -15.57 -68.75
CA VAL A 156 -81.69 -14.74 -68.11
C VAL A 156 -82.72 -14.36 -69.18
#